data_AF-S9NVG6-F1
#
_entry.id   AF-S9NVG6-F1
#
_cell.length_a   1.000
_cell.length_b   1.000
_cell.length_c   1.000
_cell.angle_alpha   90.00
_cell.angle_beta   90.00
_cell.angle_gamma   90.00
#
_symmetry.space_group_name_H-M   'P 1'
#
loop_
_entity.id
_entity.type
_entity.pdbx_description
1 polymer ?
#
loop_
_entity_poly.entity_id
_entity_poly.type
_entity_poly.pdbx_seq_one_letter_code
_entity_poly.pdbx_strand_id
1 'polypeptide(L)'
;MIRTLAAVAVLLSVSACSKPGLATIEEAESFAQARGVVLTDKKEDTDQIVAPRSYDYKSGEIKIGITQFNTPEAAETWRKAMDEMPGGETLVPKGHVVFSIWGGADADRQKLIAALK
;
A
#
# COMPACT_ATOMS: atom_id res chain seq x y z
N MET A 1 -16.51 -25.16 -41.08
CA MET A 1 -16.26 -24.77 -39.68
C MET A 1 -15.43 -23.49 -39.67
N ILE A 2 -16.06 -22.35 -39.48
CA ILE A 2 -15.36 -21.06 -39.38
C ILE A 2 -15.09 -20.81 -37.89
N ARG A 3 -13.82 -20.78 -37.52
CA ARG A 3 -13.36 -20.50 -36.15
C ARG A 3 -13.48 -19.01 -35.89
N THR A 4 -14.46 -18.63 -35.08
CA THR A 4 -14.61 -17.28 -34.52
C THR A 4 -13.50 -17.10 -33.47
N LEU A 5 -12.44 -16.36 -33.81
CA LEU A 5 -11.45 -15.89 -32.84
C LEU A 5 -12.06 -14.71 -32.08
N ALA A 6 -12.28 -14.92 -30.78
CA ALA A 6 -12.80 -13.94 -29.86
C ALA A 6 -11.79 -12.82 -29.60
N ALA A 7 -12.36 -11.64 -29.39
CA ALA A 7 -11.75 -10.34 -29.38
C ALA A 7 -11.03 -9.96 -28.08
N VAL A 8 -10.52 -8.72 -28.15
CA VAL A 8 -10.27 -7.76 -27.07
C VAL A 8 -8.86 -7.76 -26.47
N ALA A 9 -7.95 -7.08 -27.17
CA ALA A 9 -6.81 -6.44 -26.53
C ALA A 9 -7.30 -5.15 -25.85
N VAL A 10 -7.57 -5.22 -24.55
CA VAL A 10 -7.74 -4.01 -23.72
C VAL A 10 -6.36 -3.41 -23.48
N LEU A 11 -5.94 -2.51 -24.35
CA LEU A 11 -4.86 -1.56 -24.06
C LEU A 11 -5.43 -0.47 -23.15
N LEU A 12 -5.40 -0.69 -21.84
CA LEU A 12 -5.60 0.37 -20.86
C LEU A 12 -4.32 1.21 -20.78
N SER A 13 -4.14 2.06 -21.79
CA SER A 13 -3.23 3.20 -21.73
C SER A 13 -3.84 4.25 -20.80
N VAL A 14 -3.90 3.97 -19.50
CA VAL A 14 -4.09 5.03 -18.52
C VAL A 14 -2.75 5.73 -18.42
N SER A 15 -2.57 6.74 -19.26
CA SER A 15 -1.64 7.83 -18.98
C SER A 15 -2.13 8.49 -17.70
N ALA A 16 -1.81 7.88 -16.57
CA ALA A 16 -2.07 8.42 -15.26
C ALA A 16 -1.33 9.76 -15.23
N CYS A 17 -2.08 10.86 -15.29
CA CYS A 17 -1.60 12.16 -14.87
C CYS A 17 -0.86 11.95 -13.55
N SER A 18 0.45 12.15 -13.58
CA SER A 18 1.40 11.84 -12.53
C SER A 18 1.10 12.65 -11.27
N LYS A 19 0.10 12.25 -10.49
CA LYS A 19 0.02 12.65 -9.09
C LYS A 19 1.24 12.01 -8.41
N PRO A 20 2.13 12.78 -7.77
CA PRO A 20 3.39 12.27 -7.23
C PRO A 20 3.22 11.33 -6.02
N GLY A 21 1.99 10.96 -5.66
CA GLY A 21 1.70 10.08 -4.52
C GLY A 21 0.27 9.57 -4.53
N LEU A 22 -0.05 8.73 -3.54
CA LEU A 22 -1.36 8.12 -3.35
C LEU A 22 -2.21 9.03 -2.46
N ALA A 23 -3.49 9.18 -2.78
CA ALA A 23 -4.43 10.02 -2.03
C ALA A 23 -5.33 9.21 -1.10
N THR A 24 -5.62 7.94 -1.41
CA THR A 24 -6.57 7.12 -0.65
C THR A 24 -6.08 5.69 -0.40
N ILE A 25 -6.72 5.00 0.55
CA ILE A 25 -6.51 3.56 0.79
C ILE A 25 -6.75 2.74 -0.49
N GLU A 26 -7.78 3.06 -1.26
CA GLU A 26 -8.15 2.31 -2.48
C GLU A 26 -7.09 2.48 -3.58
N GLU A 27 -6.52 3.68 -3.72
CA GLU A 27 -5.37 3.91 -4.59
C GLU A 27 -4.14 3.11 -4.11
N ALA A 28 -3.94 2.99 -2.79
CA ALA A 28 -2.86 2.21 -2.21
C ALA A 28 -3.02 0.69 -2.40
N GLU A 29 -4.24 0.18 -2.26
CA GLU A 29 -4.56 -1.22 -2.57
C GLU A 29 -4.29 -1.53 -4.05
N SER A 30 -4.76 -0.65 -4.95
CA SER A 30 -4.53 -0.78 -6.39
C SER A 30 -3.04 -0.71 -6.74
N PHE A 31 -2.30 0.20 -6.10
CA PHE A 31 -0.86 0.36 -6.26
C PHE A 31 -0.08 -0.88 -5.81
N ALA A 32 -0.49 -1.50 -4.69
CA ALA A 32 0.10 -2.73 -4.17
C ALA A 32 -0.17 -3.91 -5.12
N GLN A 33 -1.43 -4.07 -5.54
CA GLN A 33 -1.84 -5.13 -6.46
C GLN A 33 -1.13 -5.04 -7.81
N ALA A 34 -0.97 -3.83 -8.37
CA ALA A 34 -0.24 -3.60 -9.62
C ALA A 34 1.24 -4.02 -9.55
N ARG A 35 1.79 -4.17 -8.34
CA ARG A 35 3.16 -4.63 -8.10
C ARG A 35 3.25 -6.08 -7.62
N GLY A 36 2.15 -6.83 -7.70
CA GLY A 36 2.09 -8.22 -7.29
C GLY A 36 2.00 -8.44 -5.79
N VAL A 37 1.73 -7.39 -4.99
CA VAL A 37 1.45 -7.54 -3.56
C VAL A 37 -0.02 -7.94 -3.39
N VAL A 38 -0.25 -9.16 -2.91
CA VAL A 38 -1.61 -9.64 -2.60
C VAL A 38 -1.95 -9.21 -1.19
N LEU A 39 -2.99 -8.39 -1.05
CA LEU A 39 -3.54 -7.94 0.23
C LEU A 39 -4.76 -8.80 0.61
N THR A 40 -4.71 -9.43 1.78
CA THR A 40 -5.80 -10.24 2.34
C THR A 40 -6.13 -9.76 3.76
N ASP A 41 -7.16 -10.33 4.39
CA ASP A 41 -7.54 -10.07 5.79
C ASP A 41 -7.76 -8.58 6.12
N LYS A 42 -8.34 -7.80 5.19
CA LYS A 42 -8.62 -6.38 5.39
C LYS A 42 -9.45 -6.16 6.65
N LYS A 43 -8.89 -5.44 7.61
CA LYS A 43 -9.55 -5.07 8.87
C LYS A 43 -9.33 -3.59 9.15
N GLU A 44 -10.39 -2.88 9.46
CA GLU A 44 -10.27 -1.47 9.87
C GLU A 44 -9.62 -1.40 11.25
N ASP A 45 -8.61 -0.54 11.38
CA ASP A 45 -8.01 -0.18 12.66
C ASP A 45 -8.67 1.09 13.19
N THR A 46 -9.66 0.89 14.06
CA THR A 46 -10.43 1.96 14.69
C THR A 46 -9.70 2.62 15.85
N ASP A 47 -8.58 2.05 16.31
CA ASP A 47 -7.80 2.59 17.42
C ASP A 47 -6.80 3.66 16.92
N GLN A 48 -6.62 3.78 15.61
CA GLN A 48 -5.73 4.77 15.00
C GLN A 48 -6.30 6.18 15.06
N ILE A 49 -5.85 6.97 16.04
CA ILE A 49 -6.32 8.35 16.27
C ILE A 49 -5.64 9.41 15.41
N VAL A 50 -4.47 9.10 14.83
CA VAL A 50 -3.63 10.08 14.12
C VAL A 50 -4.00 10.27 12.65
N ALA A 51 -4.93 9.44 12.16
CA ALA A 51 -5.32 9.40 10.75
C ALA A 51 -6.82 9.13 10.63
N PRO A 52 -7.51 9.72 9.63
CA PRO A 52 -8.94 9.49 9.42
C PRO A 52 -9.30 8.04 9.10
N ARG A 53 -8.39 7.29 8.46
CA ARG A 53 -8.62 5.90 8.06
C ARG A 53 -7.33 5.09 8.17
N SER A 54 -7.43 3.89 8.72
CA SER A 54 -6.35 2.93 8.78
C SER A 54 -6.89 1.52 8.62
N TYR A 55 -6.21 0.70 7.83
CA TYR A 55 -6.59 -0.71 7.63
C TYR A 55 -5.36 -1.61 7.74
N ASP A 56 -5.52 -2.71 8.45
CA ASP A 56 -4.57 -3.81 8.50
C ASP A 56 -4.91 -4.85 7.44
N TYR A 57 -3.85 -5.41 6.85
CA TYR A 57 -3.89 -6.47 5.85
C TYR A 57 -2.81 -7.51 6.17
N LYS A 58 -2.90 -8.63 5.46
CA LYS A 58 -1.80 -9.59 5.32
C LYS A 58 -1.35 -9.73 3.88
N SER A 59 -0.09 -10.09 3.72
CA SER A 59 0.46 -10.67 2.49
C SER A 59 1.26 -11.91 2.89
N GLY A 60 0.58 -13.07 2.88
CA GLY A 60 1.09 -14.27 3.55
C GLY A 60 1.24 -14.04 5.06
N GLU A 61 2.45 -14.28 5.58
CA GLU A 61 2.78 -14.07 7.00
C GLU A 61 3.19 -12.62 7.35
N ILE A 62 3.29 -11.74 6.35
CA ILE A 62 3.66 -10.33 6.53
C ILE A 62 2.39 -9.53 6.81
N LYS A 63 2.44 -8.66 7.82
CA LYS A 63 1.39 -7.71 8.14
C LYS A 63 1.67 -6.37 7.47
N ILE A 64 0.63 -5.75 6.94
CA ILE A 64 0.70 -4.46 6.25
C ILE A 64 -0.40 -3.58 6.81
N GLY A 65 -0.04 -2.49 7.48
CA GLY A 65 -0.94 -1.40 7.81
C GLY A 65 -0.91 -0.37 6.67
N ILE A 66 -2.08 0.09 6.23
CA ILE A 66 -2.20 1.22 5.32
C ILE A 66 -2.93 2.33 6.06
N THR A 67 -2.19 3.40 6.37
CA THR A 67 -2.73 4.56 7.09
C THR A 67 -2.86 5.74 6.13
N GLN A 68 -4.07 6.28 5.98
CA GLN A 68 -4.38 7.43 5.12
C GLN A 68 -4.49 8.71 5.96
N PHE A 69 -3.67 9.70 5.63
CA PHE A 69 -3.64 11.01 6.26
C PHE A 69 -4.39 12.06 5.42
N ASN A 70 -4.78 13.16 6.07
CA ASN A 70 -5.44 14.28 5.38
C ASN A 70 -4.50 14.99 4.39
N THR A 71 -3.18 15.01 4.67
CA THR A 71 -2.18 15.64 3.79
C THR A 71 -0.90 14.80 3.70
N PRO A 72 -0.09 14.94 2.62
CA PRO A 72 1.20 14.28 2.52
C PRO A 72 2.19 14.70 3.61
N GLU A 73 2.13 15.96 4.05
CA GLU A 73 3.00 16.48 5.11
C GLU A 73 2.68 15.81 6.46
N ALA A 74 1.40 15.54 6.74
CA ALA A 74 0.99 14.81 7.93
C ALA A 74 1.50 13.35 7.91
N ALA A 75 1.41 12.69 6.75
CA ALA A 75 1.95 11.34 6.55
C ALA A 75 3.47 11.30 6.80
N GLU A 76 4.22 12.24 6.22
CA GLU A 76 5.68 12.32 6.39
C GLU A 76 6.08 12.69 7.83
N THR A 77 5.32 13.58 8.48
CA THR A 77 5.55 13.96 9.88
C THR A 77 5.35 12.77 10.81
N TRP A 78 4.25 12.03 10.61
CA TRP A 78 3.98 10.83 11.38
C TRP A 78 5.05 9.76 11.18
N ARG A 79 5.44 9.50 9.92
CA ARG A 79 6.52 8.57 9.60
C ARG A 79 7.82 8.92 10.31
N LYS A 80 8.24 10.19 10.28
CA LYS A 80 9.44 10.65 11.00
C LYS A 80 9.36 10.42 12.51
N ALA A 81 8.21 10.70 13.10
CA ALA A 81 8.00 10.48 14.53
C ALA A 81 8.09 8.98 14.88
N MET A 82 7.58 8.11 14.02
CA MET A 82 7.61 6.65 14.23
C MET A 82 9.00 6.05 13.97
N ASP A 83 9.80 6.60 13.06
CA ASP A 83 11.20 6.18 12.81
C ASP A 83 12.08 6.32 14.07
N GLU A 84 11.75 7.27 14.96
CA GLU A 84 12.46 7.50 16.23
C GLU A 84 12.03 6.52 17.32
N MET A 85 10.93 5.78 17.13
CA MET A 85 10.44 4.80 18.08
C MET A 85 11.07 3.43 17.84
N PRO A 86 11.49 2.70 18.89
CA PRO A 86 11.95 1.33 18.73
C PRO A 86 10.79 0.43 18.27
N GLY A 87 10.79 0.06 17.00
CA GLY A 87 9.80 -0.81 16.38
C GLY A 87 10.42 -1.70 15.30
N GLY A 88 9.85 -2.89 15.11
CA GLY A 88 10.25 -3.83 14.04
C GLY A 88 9.59 -3.56 12.69
N GLU A 89 8.90 -2.44 12.56
CA GLU A 89 8.12 -2.06 11.39
C GLU A 89 8.97 -1.24 10.43
N THR A 90 8.79 -1.45 9.13
CA THR A 90 9.32 -0.56 8.10
C THR A 90 8.20 0.30 7.55
N LEU A 91 8.41 1.61 7.54
CA LEU A 91 7.44 2.59 7.04
C LEU A 91 7.80 3.04 5.63
N VAL A 92 6.82 3.02 4.73
CA VAL A 92 6.98 3.45 3.33
C VAL A 92 5.94 4.53 3.02
N PRO A 93 6.32 5.82 3.02
CA PRO A 93 5.39 6.91 2.71
C PRO A 93 5.14 7.03 1.20
N LYS A 94 3.89 7.31 0.82
CA LYS A 94 3.43 7.53 -0.56
C LYS A 94 2.30 8.55 -0.61
N GLY A 95 2.64 9.83 -0.74
CA GLY A 95 1.65 10.91 -0.74
C GLY A 95 0.94 10.99 0.60
N HIS A 96 -0.39 10.86 0.61
CA HIS A 96 -1.23 10.86 1.80
C HIS A 96 -1.19 9.53 2.57
N VAL A 97 -0.56 8.49 2.04
CA VAL A 97 -0.60 7.15 2.62
C VAL A 97 0.76 6.76 3.17
N VAL A 98 0.79 6.02 4.28
CA VAL A 98 1.97 5.30 4.74
C VAL A 98 1.65 3.81 4.83
N PHE A 99 2.53 2.99 4.25
CA PHE A 99 2.52 1.55 4.47
C PHE A 99 3.42 1.21 5.66
N SER A 100 2.86 0.61 6.70
CA SER A 100 3.61 0.01 7.81
C SER A 100 3.75 -1.48 7.56
N ILE A 101 4.98 -2.02 7.58
CA ILE A 101 5.25 -3.40 7.16
C ILE A 101 6.04 -4.13 8.24
N TRP A 102 5.51 -5.24 8.76
CA TRP A 102 6.16 -6.02 9.83
C TRP A 102 5.80 -7.51 9.81
N GLY A 103 6.50 -8.28 10.64
CA GLY A 103 6.34 -9.74 10.68
C GLY A 103 6.89 -10.45 9.45
N GLY A 104 6.61 -11.76 9.34
CA GLY A 104 7.12 -12.63 8.28
C GLY A 104 8.64 -12.82 8.26
N ALA A 105 9.10 -13.66 7.34
CA ALA A 105 10.53 -13.85 7.08
C ALA A 105 11.16 -12.57 6.48
N ASP A 106 12.37 -12.22 6.92
CA ASP A 106 13.01 -10.96 6.51
C ASP A 106 13.17 -10.85 4.99
N ALA A 107 13.60 -11.92 4.31
CA ALA A 107 13.78 -11.92 2.87
C ALA A 107 12.48 -11.59 2.09
N ASP A 108 11.33 -12.09 2.54
CA ASP A 108 10.05 -11.81 1.90
C ASP A 108 9.53 -10.42 2.25
N ARG A 109 9.75 -9.99 3.49
CA ARG A 109 9.44 -8.62 3.92
C ARG A 109 10.23 -7.58 3.10
N GLN A 110 11.52 -7.81 2.85
CA GLN A 110 12.34 -6.89 2.05
C GLN A 110 11.87 -6.81 0.58
N LYS A 111 11.43 -7.93 -0.02
CA LYS A 111 10.83 -7.91 -1.37
C LYS A 111 9.57 -7.06 -1.40
N LEU A 112 8.73 -7.18 -0.38
CA LEU A 112 7.48 -6.42 -0.27
C LEU A 112 7.75 -4.93 -0.07
N ILE A 113 8.68 -4.57 0.81
CA ILE A 113 9.15 -3.18 1.00
C ILE A 113 9.67 -2.62 -0.33
N ALA A 114 10.50 -3.37 -1.04
CA ALA A 114 11.05 -2.93 -2.33
C ALA A 114 9.96 -2.72 -3.39
N ALA A 115 8.91 -3.55 -3.40
CA ALA A 115 7.76 -3.33 -4.26
C ALA A 115 7.03 -2.03 -3.88
N LEU A 116 6.79 -1.76 -2.60
CA LEU A 116 5.98 -0.62 -2.18
C LEU A 116 6.72 0.73 -2.16
N LYS A 117 8.06 0.72 -2.26
CA LYS A 117 8.91 1.91 -2.38
C LYS A 117 8.75 2.67 -3.69
#